data_AF-A0A067H8W2-F1
#
_entry.id   AF-A0A067H8W2-F1
#
_cell.length_a   1.000
_cell.length_b   1.000
_cell.length_c   1.000
_cell.angle_alpha   90.00
_cell.angle_beta   90.00
_cell.angle_gamma   90.00
#
_symmetry.space_group_name_H-M   'P 1'
#
loop_
_entity.id
_entity.type
_entity.pdbx_description
1 polymer ?
#
loop_
_entity_poly.entity_id
_entity_poly.type
_entity_poly.pdbx_seq_one_letter_code
_entity_poly.pdbx_strand_id
1 'polypeptide(L)'
;VADSTGEIVKGLRCYFDKALPIMLLYKSEREQYEDSMAADVSPSSVYGAEHLLRLFVKLPELLVHAKIEEETLTLLQHKLVDLLKFLQKHQSTFFLSRYHSAEDVETSANKQEDD
;
A
#
# COMPACT_ATOMS: atom_id res chain seq x y z
N VAL A 1 -25.02 7.43 -6.31
CA VAL A 1 -24.19 6.20 -6.23
C VAL A 1 -22.68 6.50 -6.29
N ALA A 2 -22.23 7.63 -6.88
CA ALA A 2 -20.80 7.99 -6.94
C ALA A 2 -20.19 8.45 -5.59
N ASP A 3 -21.00 8.95 -4.64
CA ASP A 3 -20.52 9.49 -3.36
C ASP A 3 -19.81 8.45 -2.47
N SER A 4 -20.43 7.29 -2.24
CA SER A 4 -19.93 6.34 -1.25
C SER A 4 -18.62 5.66 -1.64
N THR A 5 -18.38 5.43 -2.93
CA THR A 5 -17.11 4.81 -3.38
C THR A 5 -15.96 5.79 -3.29
N GLY A 6 -16.17 7.06 -3.66
CA GLY A 6 -15.17 8.11 -3.52
C GLY A 6 -14.76 8.33 -2.06
N GLU A 7 -15.73 8.32 -1.15
CA GLU A 7 -15.49 8.44 0.29
C GLU A 7 -14.68 7.27 0.85
N ILE A 8 -15.00 6.03 0.46
CA ILE A 8 -14.25 4.84 0.89
C ILE A 8 -12.79 4.92 0.41
N VAL A 9 -12.57 5.27 -0.87
CA VAL A 9 -11.21 5.39 -1.43
C VAL A 9 -10.44 6.52 -0.73
N LYS A 10 -11.07 7.66 -0.46
CA LYS A 10 -10.47 8.77 0.29
C LYS A 10 -10.11 8.35 1.71
N GLY A 11 -10.99 7.60 2.39
CA GLY A 11 -10.75 7.03 3.70
C GLY A 11 -9.56 6.08 3.72
N LEU A 12 -9.51 5.14 2.78
CA LEU A 12 -8.40 4.20 2.61
C LEU A 12 -7.08 4.91 2.36
N ARG A 13 -7.06 5.93 1.49
CA ARG A 13 -5.86 6.73 1.22
C ARG A 13 -5.34 7.44 2.46
N CYS A 14 -6.21 8.19 3.14
CA CYS A 14 -5.87 8.90 4.37
C CYS A 14 -5.34 7.93 5.45
N TYR A 15 -5.97 6.76 5.51
CA TYR A 15 -5.57 5.73 6.47
C TYR A 15 -4.22 5.12 6.12
N PHE A 16 -3.99 4.79 4.85
CA PHE A 16 -2.72 4.31 4.35
C PHE A 16 -1.57 5.28 4.65
N ASP A 17 -1.76 6.58 4.37
CA ASP A 17 -0.78 7.63 4.62
C ASP A 17 -0.33 7.67 6.09
N LYS A 18 -1.25 7.42 7.03
CA LYS A 18 -0.94 7.41 8.47
C LYS A 18 -0.38 6.07 8.94
N ALA A 19 -0.92 4.97 8.44
CA ALA A 19 -0.56 3.63 8.89
C ALA A 19 0.80 3.17 8.36
N LEU A 20 1.20 3.63 7.17
CA LEU A 20 2.42 3.16 6.52
C LEU A 20 3.67 3.27 7.42
N PRO A 21 4.07 4.47 7.88
CA PRO A 21 5.28 4.61 8.70
C PRO A 21 5.19 3.90 10.06
N ILE A 22 3.96 3.72 10.57
CA ILE A 22 3.73 3.16 11.90
C ILE A 22 3.84 1.63 11.87
N MET A 23 3.15 0.97 10.93
CA MET A 23 2.90 -0.48 11.04
C MET A 23 2.98 -1.28 9.73
N LEU A 24 3.08 -0.65 8.55
CA LEU A 24 3.06 -1.40 7.28
C LEU A 24 4.46 -1.71 6.72
N LEU A 25 5.49 -1.05 7.23
CA LEU A 25 6.89 -1.25 6.82
C LEU A 25 7.60 -2.28 7.69
N TYR A 26 8.32 -3.20 7.05
CA TYR A 26 9.31 -4.05 7.69
C TYR A 26 10.53 -3.25 8.13
N LYS A 27 11.34 -3.83 9.02
CA LYS A 27 12.55 -3.17 9.54
C LYS A 27 13.50 -2.71 8.44
N SER A 28 13.68 -3.52 7.39
CA SER A 28 14.54 -3.20 6.24
C SER A 28 14.01 -2.08 5.34
N GLU A 29 12.69 -1.82 5.34
CA GLU A 29 12.08 -0.78 4.50
C GLU A 29 12.05 0.59 5.19
N ARG A 30 12.41 0.66 6.49
CA ARG A 30 12.35 1.90 7.26
C ARG A 30 13.44 2.88 6.85
N GLU A 31 14.65 2.41 6.57
CA GLU A 31 15.76 3.23 6.08
C GLU A 31 15.39 3.87 4.73
N GLN A 32 14.88 3.07 3.79
CA GLN A 32 14.37 3.57 2.51
C GLN A 32 13.28 4.64 2.69
N TYR A 33 12.34 4.42 3.63
CA TYR A 33 11.30 5.40 3.92
C TYR A 33 11.89 6.71 4.43
N GLU A 34 12.82 6.66 5.38
CA GLU A 34 13.47 7.86 5.93
C GLU A 34 14.27 8.64 4.88
N ASP A 35 14.94 7.94 3.96
CA ASP A 35 15.73 8.57 2.89
C ASP A 35 14.86 9.13 1.75
N SER A 36 13.77 8.45 1.40
CA SER A 36 12.97 8.76 0.21
C SER A 36 11.78 9.68 0.48
N MET A 37 11.32 9.78 1.73
CA MET A 37 10.13 10.55 2.07
C MET A 37 10.45 12.00 2.42
N ALA A 38 10.15 12.90 1.49
CA ALA A 38 10.11 14.33 1.79
C ALA A 38 8.89 14.71 2.64
N ALA A 39 9.01 15.79 3.42
CA ALA A 39 7.98 16.24 4.37
C ALA A 39 6.59 16.51 3.74
N ASP A 40 6.55 16.90 2.47
CA ASP A 40 5.31 17.26 1.75
C ASP A 40 4.78 16.14 0.84
N VAL A 41 5.36 14.94 0.90
CA VAL A 41 4.95 13.81 0.05
C VAL A 41 4.07 12.83 0.83
N SER A 42 2.89 12.52 0.28
CA SER A 42 2.01 11.51 0.87
C SER A 42 2.54 10.10 0.58
N PRO A 43 2.59 9.18 1.55
CA PRO A 43 3.00 7.80 1.29
C PRO A 43 2.21 7.11 0.17
N SER A 44 0.92 7.42 0.03
CA SER A 44 0.03 6.92 -1.04
C SER A 44 0.43 7.33 -2.46
N SER A 45 1.32 8.31 -2.64
CA SER A 45 1.87 8.66 -3.96
C SER A 45 3.19 7.98 -4.28
N VAL A 46 3.80 7.29 -3.32
CA VAL A 46 5.11 6.64 -3.46
C VAL A 46 4.98 5.12 -3.40
N TYR A 47 4.20 4.60 -2.44
CA TYR A 47 4.07 3.18 -2.20
C TYR A 47 2.89 2.58 -2.97
N GLY A 48 3.11 1.37 -3.50
CA GLY A 48 2.20 0.71 -4.44
C GLY A 48 1.22 -0.29 -3.83
N ALA A 49 0.72 -1.18 -4.69
CA ALA A 49 -0.32 -2.15 -4.36
C ALA A 49 0.10 -3.15 -3.27
N GLU A 50 1.38 -3.45 -3.13
CA GLU A 50 1.90 -4.41 -2.13
C GLU A 50 1.72 -3.91 -0.71
N HIS A 51 2.16 -2.68 -0.45
CA HIS A 51 1.96 -2.03 0.84
C HIS A 51 0.47 -1.79 1.10
N LEU A 52 -0.30 -1.47 0.07
CA LEU A 52 -1.76 -1.39 0.18
C LEU A 52 -2.37 -2.72 0.62
N LEU A 53 -1.92 -3.88 0.12
CA LEU A 53 -2.39 -5.18 0.59
C LEU A 53 -2.06 -5.43 2.07
N ARG A 54 -0.89 -4.98 2.56
CA ARG A 54 -0.54 -5.08 3.98
C ARG A 54 -1.54 -4.31 4.86
N LEU A 55 -2.11 -3.23 4.35
CA LEU A 55 -3.15 -2.50 5.06
C LEU A 55 -4.40 -3.36 5.31
N PHE A 56 -4.79 -4.21 4.36
CA PHE A 56 -5.97 -5.09 4.52
C PHE A 56 -5.83 -6.10 5.65
N VAL A 57 -4.60 -6.49 6.00
CA VAL A 57 -4.35 -7.35 7.17
C VAL A 57 -4.59 -6.58 8.47
N LYS A 58 -4.39 -5.26 8.47
CA LYS A 58 -4.54 -4.39 9.64
C LYS A 58 -5.92 -3.77 9.78
N LEU A 59 -6.66 -3.60 8.69
CA LEU A 59 -8.01 -3.02 8.71
C LEU A 59 -8.95 -3.66 9.75
N PRO A 60 -9.02 -4.99 9.94
CA PRO A 60 -9.90 -5.57 10.95
C PRO A 60 -9.63 -5.07 12.37
N GLU A 61 -8.36 -5.00 12.79
CA GLU A 61 -7.95 -4.49 14.10
C GLU A 61 -8.41 -3.04 14.32
N LEU A 62 -8.44 -2.26 13.24
CA LEU A 62 -8.74 -0.83 13.27
C LEU A 62 -10.24 -0.54 13.20
N LEU A 63 -10.97 -1.31 12.41
CA LEU A 63 -12.41 -1.17 12.25
C LEU A 63 -13.15 -1.52 13.56
N VAL A 64 -12.58 -2.38 14.41
CA VAL A 64 -13.12 -2.68 15.75
C VAL A 64 -13.17 -1.43 16.64
N HIS A 65 -12.21 -0.51 16.49
CA HIS A 65 -12.19 0.74 17.24
C HIS A 65 -13.07 1.83 16.62
N ALA A 66 -13.51 1.66 15.38
CA ALA A 66 -14.41 2.57 14.71
C ALA A 66 -15.86 2.24 15.10
N LYS A 67 -16.58 3.22 15.65
CA LYS A 67 -18.01 3.10 15.99
C LYS A 67 -18.86 3.18 14.71
N ILE A 68 -18.81 2.14 13.89
CA ILE A 68 -19.53 2.05 12.61
C ILE A 68 -20.80 1.22 12.82
N GLU A 69 -21.92 1.68 12.26
CA GLU A 69 -23.18 0.94 12.24
C GLU A 69 -23.07 -0.33 11.39
N GLU A 70 -23.74 -1.40 11.79
CA GLU A 70 -23.60 -2.74 11.21
C GLU A 70 -23.89 -2.79 9.70
N GLU A 71 -24.94 -2.08 9.25
CA GLU A 71 -25.29 -1.99 7.84
C GLU A 71 -24.19 -1.31 7.02
N THR A 72 -23.64 -0.20 7.54
CA THR A 72 -22.55 0.54 6.91
C THR A 72 -21.27 -0.27 6.89
N LEU A 73 -20.97 -1.00 7.97
CA LEU A 73 -19.82 -1.89 8.06
C LEU A 73 -19.91 -3.01 7.02
N THR A 74 -21.10 -3.60 6.86
CA THR A 74 -21.35 -4.65 5.87
C THR A 74 -21.13 -4.13 4.45
N LEU A 75 -21.62 -2.92 4.13
CA LEU A 75 -21.38 -2.30 2.82
C LEU A 75 -19.89 -2.03 2.59
N LEU A 76 -19.19 -1.51 3.60
CA LEU A 76 -17.75 -1.26 3.54
C LEU A 76 -16.99 -2.57 3.27
N GLN A 77 -17.30 -3.64 3.99
CA GLN A 77 -16.68 -4.95 3.79
C GLN A 77 -16.86 -5.46 2.35
N HIS A 78 -18.07 -5.35 1.79
CA HIS A 78 -18.29 -5.73 0.39
C HIS A 78 -17.41 -4.94 -0.57
N LYS A 79 -17.29 -3.62 -0.38
CA LYS A 79 -16.43 -2.76 -1.22
C LYS A 79 -14.94 -3.08 -1.08
N LEU A 80 -14.49 -3.39 0.14
CA LEU A 80 -13.12 -3.82 0.39
C LEU A 80 -12.82 -5.16 -0.31
N VAL A 81 -13.75 -6.11 -0.24
CA VAL A 81 -13.65 -7.40 -0.95
C VAL A 81 -13.62 -7.21 -2.46
N ASP A 82 -14.45 -6.32 -3.01
CA ASP A 82 -14.44 -6.01 -4.44
C ASP A 82 -13.11 -5.41 -4.89
N LEU A 83 -12.50 -4.54 -4.08
CA LEU A 83 -11.16 -4.00 -4.34
C LEU A 83 -10.09 -5.09 -4.34
N LEU A 84 -10.13 -6.03 -3.39
CA LEU A 84 -9.20 -7.17 -3.36
C LEU A 84 -9.35 -8.08 -4.60
N LYS A 85 -10.60 -8.37 -5.02
CA LYS A 85 -10.87 -9.12 -6.26
C LYS A 85 -10.35 -8.38 -7.49
N PHE A 86 -10.48 -7.06 -7.52
CA PHE A 86 -9.92 -6.24 -8.59
C PHE A 86 -8.39 -6.37 -8.64
N LEU A 87 -7.70 -6.23 -7.51
CA LEU A 87 -6.24 -6.40 -7.44
C LEU A 87 -5.82 -7.81 -7.89
N GLN A 88 -6.53 -8.85 -7.46
CA GLN A 88 -6.27 -10.23 -7.86
C GLN A 88 -6.43 -10.43 -9.38
N LYS A 89 -7.50 -9.90 -9.98
CA LYS A 89 -7.75 -10.00 -11.42
C LYS A 89 -6.67 -9.32 -12.25
N HIS A 90 -6.07 -8.25 -11.72
CA HIS A 90 -5.06 -7.44 -12.39
C HIS A 90 -3.65 -7.65 -11.79
N GLN A 91 -3.40 -8.78 -11.16
CA GLN A 91 -2.18 -9.02 -10.39
C GLN A 91 -0.90 -8.85 -11.20
N SER A 92 -0.89 -9.23 -12.48
CA SER A 92 0.29 -9.08 -13.36
C SER A 92 0.62 -7.64 -13.70
N THR A 93 -0.32 -6.72 -13.51
CA THR A 93 -0.12 -5.28 -13.73
C THR A 93 0.33 -4.59 -12.44
N PHE A 94 -0.17 -5.03 -11.29
CA PHE A 94 0.05 -4.36 -10.01
C PHE A 94 1.18 -4.96 -9.16
N PHE A 95 1.58 -6.20 -9.41
CA PHE A 95 2.61 -6.90 -8.63
C PHE A 95 3.74 -7.36 -9.54
N LEU A 96 4.97 -7.19 -9.05
CA LEU A 96 6.16 -7.65 -9.76
C LEU A 96 6.27 -9.17 -9.68
N SER A 97 6.78 -9.78 -10.75
CA SER A 97 7.08 -11.22 -10.77
C SER A 97 8.35 -11.56 -9.99
N ARG A 98 9.23 -10.57 -9.76
CA ARG A 98 10.48 -10.69 -9.00
C ARG A 98 10.85 -9.34 -8.40
N TYR A 99 11.28 -9.33 -7.15
CA TYR A 99 11.93 -8.19 -6.53
C TYR A 99 13.43 -8.29 -6.75
N HIS A 100 14.07 -7.15 -7.01
CA HIS A 100 15.52 -7.06 -6.96
C HIS A 100 15.96 -7.11 -5.50
N SER A 101 16.93 -7.97 -5.20
CA SER A 101 17.63 -7.93 -3.92
C SER A 101 18.44 -6.64 -3.85
N ALA A 102 18.72 -6.15 -2.64
CA ALA A 102 19.64 -5.01 -2.45
C ALA A 102 21.01 -5.28 -3.10
N GLU A 103 21.40 -6.54 -3.21
CA GLU A 103 22.65 -7.01 -3.84
C GLU A 103 22.63 -6.91 -5.38
N ASP A 104 21.45 -6.84 -6.02
CA ASP A 104 21.34 -6.80 -7.49
C ASP A 104 21.70 -5.42 -8.08
N VAL A 105 21.70 -4.36 -7.24
CA VAL A 105 21.96 -2.98 -7.67
C VAL A 105 23.45 -2.72 -7.92
N GLU A 106 24.34 -3.40 -7.18
CA GLU A 106 25.79 -3.22 -7.31
C GLU A 106 26.37 -3.81 -8.60
N THR A 107 25.70 -4.79 -9.21
CA THR A 107 26.23 -5.50 -10.39
C THR A 107 26.06 -4.70 -11.70
N SER A 108 25.25 -3.63 -11.68
CA SER A 108 24.98 -2.81 -12.88
C SER A 108 25.90 -1.59 -13.01
N ALA A 109 26.60 -1.19 -11.95
CA ALA A 109 27.49 -0.03 -11.96
C ALA A 109 28.93 -0.37 -12.41
N ASN A 110 29.29 -1.66 -12.54
CA ASN A 110 30.66 -2.09 -12.80
C ASN A 110 30.93 -2.64 -14.21
N LYS A 111 30.07 -2.33 -15.20
CA LYS A 111 30.46 -2.46 -16.62
C LYS A 111 31.14 -1.18 -17.10
N GLN A 112 32.37 -1.04 -16.59
CA GLN A 112 33.47 -0.22 -17.09
C GLN A 112 33.60 -0.42 -18.60
N GLU A 113 33.60 0.65 -19.41
CA GLU A 113 34.83 1.18 -20.03
C GLU A 113 35.83 0.08 -20.37
N ASP A 114 35.73 -0.46 -21.59
CA ASP A 114 36.86 -1.00 -22.38
C ASP A 114 36.29 -1.41 -23.75
N ASP A 115 36.34 -0.49 -24.71
CA ASP A 115 36.74 -0.67 -26.13
C ASP A 115 36.79 0.69 -26.86
#